data_AF-A0A9E5LFY7-F1
#
_entry.id   AF-A0A9E5LFY7-F1
#
_cell.length_a   1.000
_cell.length_b   1.000
_cell.length_c   1.000
_cell.angle_alpha   90.00
_cell.angle_beta   90.00
_cell.angle_gamma   90.00
#
_symmetry.space_group_name_H-M   'P 1'
#
loop_
_entity.id
_entity.type
_entity.pdbx_description
1 polymer ?
#
loop_
_entity_poly.entity_id
_entity_poly.type
_entity_poly.pdbx_seq_one_letter_code
_entity_poly.pdbx_strand_id
1 'polypeptide(L)'
;MTKLTTMVLGGINSGKSAFAESLITNQTTTPYYVATSVVLDKETRDKVEAHQTVRGPNWHTIEEPVELAAALEQLPAGSVVLVDCLTMWLNNLLYHELDVDGYTQNLLETVARSDLDITFVSNEVGLGGISENALTRKFARLQG
;
A
#
# COMPACT_ATOMS: atom_id res chain seq x y z
N MET A 1 -0.95 12.28 20.62
CA MET A 1 -2.02 11.64 19.82
C MET A 1 -1.78 10.14 19.86
N THR A 2 -2.83 9.34 19.93
CA THR A 2 -2.69 7.87 19.96
C THR A 2 -2.46 7.39 18.55
N LYS A 3 -1.37 6.67 18.33
CA LYS A 3 -1.04 6.00 17.06
C LYS A 3 -2.21 5.15 16.58
N LEU A 4 -2.62 5.34 15.32
CA LEU A 4 -3.67 4.57 14.67
C LEU A 4 -3.12 3.81 13.46
N THR A 5 -3.30 2.49 13.45
CA THR A 5 -3.05 1.66 12.27
C THR A 5 -4.38 1.17 11.71
N THR A 6 -4.69 1.56 10.48
CA THR A 6 -5.95 1.24 9.79
C THR A 6 -5.68 0.35 8.58
N MET A 7 -6.53 -0.66 8.37
CA MET A 7 -6.52 -1.49 7.16
C MET A 7 -7.81 -1.24 6.38
N VAL A 8 -7.69 -0.91 5.10
CA VAL A 8 -8.81 -0.75 4.16
C VAL A 8 -8.75 -1.86 3.14
N LEU A 9 -9.75 -2.74 3.17
CA LEU A 9 -9.87 -3.92 2.31
C LEU A 9 -11.06 -3.80 1.36
N GLY A 10 -10.92 -4.35 0.15
CA GLY A 10 -12.03 -4.44 -0.80
C GLY A 10 -11.60 -4.94 -2.18
N GLY A 11 -12.57 -5.20 -3.06
CA GLY A 11 -12.30 -5.68 -4.41
C GLY A 11 -11.58 -4.66 -5.32
N ILE A 12 -11.25 -5.09 -6.53
CA ILE A 12 -10.77 -4.21 -7.60
C ILE A 12 -11.89 -3.25 -8.00
N ASN A 13 -11.57 -1.97 -8.23
CA ASN A 13 -12.54 -0.91 -8.58
C ASN A 13 -13.69 -0.73 -7.59
N SER A 14 -13.52 -1.09 -6.31
CA SER A 14 -14.55 -0.94 -5.27
C SER A 14 -14.63 0.44 -4.63
N GLY A 15 -13.79 1.39 -5.05
CA GLY A 15 -13.70 2.74 -4.45
C GLY A 15 -12.87 2.82 -3.16
N LYS A 16 -12.16 1.76 -2.77
CA LYS A 16 -11.41 1.71 -1.50
C LYS A 16 -10.26 2.72 -1.39
N SER A 17 -9.56 3.02 -2.48
CA SER A 17 -8.49 4.04 -2.47
C SER A 17 -9.07 5.43 -2.20
N ALA A 18 -10.17 5.80 -2.87
CA ALA A 18 -10.87 7.06 -2.62
C ALA A 18 -11.41 7.15 -1.18
N PHE A 19 -11.94 6.05 -0.64
CA PHE A 19 -12.33 5.97 0.77
C PHE A 19 -11.13 6.17 1.71
N ALA A 20 -10.01 5.48 1.47
CA ALA A 20 -8.80 5.63 2.28
C ALA A 20 -8.23 7.05 2.23
N GLU A 21 -8.19 7.69 1.05
CA GLU A 21 -7.80 9.10 0.91
C GLU A 21 -8.73 10.03 1.69
N SER A 22 -10.04 9.77 1.71
CA SER A 22 -11.00 10.57 2.50
C SER A 22 -10.76 10.44 4.01
N LEU A 23 -10.33 9.27 4.50
CA LEU A 23 -9.98 9.08 5.91
C LEU A 23 -8.76 9.92 6.28
N ILE A 24 -7.77 10.00 5.39
CA ILE A 24 -6.48 10.67 5.60
C ILE A 24 -6.63 12.19 5.54
N THR A 25 -7.34 12.70 4.54
CA THR A 25 -7.54 14.15 4.33
C THR A 25 -8.38 14.81 5.42
N ASN A 26 -9.16 14.03 6.18
CA ASN A 26 -9.85 14.51 7.39
C ASN A 26 -8.93 14.63 8.62
N GLN A 27 -7.72 14.05 8.57
CA GLN A 27 -6.78 14.03 9.70
C GLN A 27 -5.63 15.04 9.53
N THR A 28 -5.18 15.28 8.30
CA THR A 28 -4.08 16.20 8.01
C THR A 28 -4.25 16.90 6.67
N THR A 29 -3.60 18.06 6.54
CA THR A 29 -3.48 18.79 5.28
C THR A 29 -2.23 18.43 4.48
N THR A 30 -1.27 17.69 5.05
CA THR A 30 0.02 17.34 4.41
C THR A 30 0.36 15.85 4.52
N PRO A 31 -0.49 14.96 3.96
CA PRO A 31 -0.31 13.52 4.09
C PRO A 31 0.81 12.96 3.19
N TYR A 32 1.37 11.82 3.58
CA TYR A 32 2.27 11.02 2.76
C TYR A 32 1.52 9.90 2.04
N TYR A 33 1.85 9.68 0.78
CA TYR A 33 1.39 8.55 -0.01
C TYR A 33 2.58 7.68 -0.41
N VAL A 34 2.58 6.42 0.01
CA VAL A 34 3.57 5.44 -0.40
C VAL A 34 2.95 4.54 -1.47
N ALA A 35 3.40 4.74 -2.70
CA ALA A 35 2.98 3.97 -3.87
C ALA A 35 3.85 2.73 -3.99
N THR A 36 3.23 1.55 -3.91
CA THR A 36 3.94 0.26 -4.10
C THR A 36 3.77 -0.29 -5.51
N SER A 37 2.94 0.34 -6.33
CA SER A 37 2.71 -0.08 -7.71
C SER A 37 3.84 0.41 -8.63
N VAL A 38 4.31 -0.43 -9.53
CA VAL A 38 5.30 -0.06 -10.55
C VAL A 38 4.60 0.38 -11.83
N VAL A 39 4.93 1.58 -12.32
CA VAL A 39 4.38 2.11 -13.58
C VAL A 39 5.12 1.53 -14.78
N LEU A 40 4.62 0.42 -15.32
CA LEU A 40 5.28 -0.32 -16.41
C LEU A 40 4.76 0.06 -17.80
N ASP A 41 3.55 0.60 -17.91
CA ASP A 41 2.93 0.96 -19.18
C ASP A 41 2.30 2.36 -19.14
N LYS A 42 1.93 2.84 -20.33
CA LYS A 42 1.34 4.16 -20.52
C LYS A 42 -0.05 4.27 -19.84
N GLU A 43 -0.84 3.20 -19.88
CA GLU A 43 -2.18 3.21 -19.28
C GLU A 43 -2.12 3.42 -17.75
N THR A 44 -1.19 2.73 -17.10
CA THR A 44 -0.93 2.84 -15.67
C THR A 44 -0.38 4.22 -15.33
N ARG A 45 0.47 4.79 -16.19
CA ARG A 45 0.97 6.16 -16.02
C ARG A 45 -0.15 7.18 -16.06
N ASP A 46 -1.00 7.12 -17.09
CA ASP A 46 -2.11 8.06 -17.26
C ASP A 46 -3.07 8.00 -16.05
N LYS A 47 -3.30 6.80 -15.49
CA LYS A 47 -4.06 6.61 -14.26
C LYS A 47 -3.36 7.24 -13.05
N VAL A 48 -2.07 7.00 -12.87
CA VAL A 48 -1.29 7.57 -11.75
C VAL A 48 -1.29 9.10 -11.80
N GLU A 49 -1.09 9.69 -12.97
CA GLU A 49 -1.14 11.15 -13.17
C GLU A 49 -2.52 11.72 -12.82
N ALA A 50 -3.61 11.05 -13.24
CA ALA A 50 -4.96 11.43 -12.86
C ALA A 50 -5.16 11.37 -11.33
N HIS A 51 -4.69 10.31 -10.67
CA HIS A 51 -4.77 10.16 -9.22
C HIS A 51 -3.91 11.19 -8.46
N GLN A 52 -2.72 11.54 -8.95
CA GLN A 52 -1.91 12.61 -8.39
C GLN A 52 -2.60 13.97 -8.52
N THR A 53 -3.24 14.23 -9.68
CA THR A 53 -3.99 15.47 -9.91
C THR A 53 -5.19 15.60 -8.96
N VAL A 54 -5.93 14.51 -8.75
CA VAL A 54 -7.08 14.49 -7.82
C VAL A 54 -6.65 14.74 -6.37
N ARG A 55 -5.54 14.16 -5.93
CA ARG A 55 -4.99 14.35 -4.58
C ARG A 55 -4.54 15.79 -4.32
N GLY A 56 -4.05 16.47 -5.36
CA GLY A 56 -3.60 17.85 -5.27
C GLY A 56 -2.20 18.00 -4.67
N PRO A 57 -1.70 19.24 -4.56
CA PRO A 57 -0.28 19.52 -4.35
C PRO A 57 0.22 19.24 -2.92
N ASN A 58 -0.69 19.02 -1.96
CA ASN A 58 -0.32 18.88 -0.56
C ASN A 58 0.13 17.45 -0.19
N TRP A 59 -0.03 16.49 -1.10
CA TRP A 59 0.40 15.12 -0.88
C TRP A 59 1.88 14.94 -1.20
N HIS A 60 2.62 14.35 -0.26
CA HIS A 60 3.98 13.91 -0.50
C HIS A 60 3.97 12.47 -1.01
N THR A 61 4.30 12.26 -2.28
CA THR A 61 4.33 10.92 -2.89
C THR A 61 5.74 10.33 -2.80
N ILE A 62 5.82 9.09 -2.33
CA ILE A 62 7.02 8.24 -2.31
C ILE A 62 6.69 6.99 -3.11
N GLU A 63 7.50 6.70 -4.13
CA GLU A 63 7.39 5.43 -4.87
C GLU A 63 8.35 4.43 -4.25
N GLU A 64 7.82 3.43 -3.55
CA GLU A 64 8.61 2.37 -2.94
C GLU A 64 7.93 1.01 -3.15
N PRO A 65 8.33 0.26 -4.19
CA PRO A 65 7.69 -1.01 -4.54
C PRO A 65 8.09 -2.18 -3.62
N VAL A 66 9.21 -2.12 -2.90
CA VAL A 66 9.78 -3.27 -2.19
C VAL A 66 10.17 -2.93 -0.76
N GLU A 67 11.02 -1.93 -0.55
CA GLU A 67 11.62 -1.56 0.76
C GLU A 67 10.67 -0.70 1.61
N LEU A 68 9.41 -1.14 1.71
CA LEU A 68 8.33 -0.41 2.37
C LEU A 68 8.64 -0.05 3.83
N ALA A 69 9.24 -0.96 4.59
CA ALA A 69 9.66 -0.70 5.96
C ALA A 69 10.68 0.45 6.04
N ALA A 70 11.71 0.43 5.17
CA ALA A 70 12.72 1.47 5.13
C ALA A 70 12.16 2.83 4.70
N ALA A 71 11.20 2.85 3.76
CA ALA A 71 10.51 4.09 3.39
C ALA A 71 9.69 4.68 4.55
N LEU A 72 8.99 3.83 5.31
CA LEU A 72 8.24 4.28 6.48
C LEU A 72 9.17 4.84 7.58
N GLU A 73 10.34 4.23 7.79
CA GLU A 73 11.31 4.69 8.80
C GLU A 73 11.90 6.08 8.52
N GLN A 74 11.94 6.48 7.26
CA GLN A 74 12.45 7.79 6.86
C GLN A 74 11.43 8.91 7.08
N LEU A 75 10.18 8.58 7.40
CA LEU A 75 9.12 9.57 7.61
C LEU A 75 9.23 10.23 8.98
N PRO A 76 8.92 11.55 9.08
CA PRO A 76 8.88 12.25 10.35
C PRO A 76 7.87 11.61 11.32
N ALA A 77 8.20 11.57 12.61
CA ALA A 77 7.28 11.14 13.65
C ALA A 77 5.97 11.96 13.62
N GLY A 78 4.83 11.31 13.82
CA GLY A 78 3.51 11.92 13.74
C GLY A 78 2.98 12.14 12.31
N SER A 79 3.68 11.66 11.28
CA SER A 79 3.18 11.72 9.90
C SER A 79 1.98 10.81 9.71
N VAL A 80 1.01 11.28 8.92
CA VAL A 80 -0.15 10.51 8.48
C VAL A 80 0.15 9.94 7.09
N VAL A 81 0.05 8.62 6.95
CA VAL A 81 0.59 7.88 5.81
C VAL A 81 -0.49 6.98 5.20
N LEU A 82 -0.62 7.04 3.87
CA LEU A 82 -1.41 6.11 3.08
C LEU A 82 -0.48 5.21 2.28
N VAL A 83 -0.58 3.89 2.44
CA VAL A 83 0.14 2.89 1.64
C VAL A 83 -0.84 2.23 0.68
N ASP A 84 -0.66 2.41 -0.63
CA ASP A 84 -1.52 1.83 -1.68
C ASP A 84 -0.65 1.11 -2.74
N CYS A 85 -0.66 -0.23 -2.79
CA CYS A 85 -1.33 -1.17 -1.87
C CYS A 85 -0.43 -2.35 -1.48
N LEU A 86 -0.77 -3.01 -0.37
CA LEU A 86 -0.06 -4.21 0.09
C LEU A 86 -0.15 -5.37 -0.91
N THR A 87 -1.22 -5.43 -1.72
CA THR A 87 -1.36 -6.43 -2.78
C THR A 87 -0.27 -6.30 -3.84
N MET A 88 0.00 -5.06 -4.29
CA MET A 88 1.07 -4.81 -5.27
C MET A 88 2.46 -4.97 -4.64
N TRP A 89 2.62 -4.59 -3.38
CA TRP A 89 3.85 -4.84 -2.63
C TRP A 89 4.18 -6.35 -2.57
N LEU A 90 3.22 -7.17 -2.14
CA LEU A 90 3.38 -8.64 -2.12
C LEU A 90 3.70 -9.20 -3.52
N ASN A 91 3.02 -8.68 -4.55
CA ASN A 91 3.30 -9.08 -5.93
C ASN A 91 4.75 -8.77 -6.32
N ASN A 92 5.28 -7.60 -5.96
CA ASN A 92 6.66 -7.22 -6.24
C ASN A 92 7.65 -8.13 -5.50
N LEU A 93 7.38 -8.46 -4.22
CA LEU A 93 8.21 -9.41 -3.47
C LEU A 93 8.29 -10.77 -4.16
N LEU A 94 7.14 -11.30 -4.64
CA LEU A 94 7.11 -12.56 -5.37
C LEU A 94 7.80 -12.47 -6.74
N TYR A 95 7.61 -11.36 -7.46
CA TYR A 95 8.22 -11.13 -8.77
C TYR A 95 9.76 -11.10 -8.67
N HIS A 96 10.29 -10.51 -7.60
CA HIS A 96 11.72 -10.46 -7.33
C HIS A 96 12.24 -11.67 -6.53
N GLU A 97 11.41 -12.68 -6.30
CA GLU A 97 11.77 -13.90 -5.55
C GLU A 97 12.33 -13.62 -4.14
N LEU A 98 11.83 -12.58 -3.48
CA LEU A 98 12.26 -12.15 -2.16
C LEU A 98 11.60 -12.96 -1.04
N ASP A 99 12.21 -12.90 0.15
CA ASP A 99 11.70 -13.54 1.37
C ASP A 99 10.47 -12.81 1.90
N VAL A 100 9.28 -13.23 1.44
CA VAL A 100 8.01 -12.63 1.84
C VAL A 100 7.82 -12.62 3.36
N ASP A 101 8.23 -13.68 4.06
CA ASP A 101 8.04 -13.79 5.51
C ASP A 101 8.97 -12.80 6.24
N GLY A 102 10.24 -12.72 5.82
CA GLY A 102 11.20 -11.75 6.34
C GLY A 102 10.78 -10.30 6.11
N TYR A 103 10.32 -9.96 4.91
CA TYR A 103 9.84 -8.60 4.59
C TYR A 103 8.56 -8.25 5.34
N THR A 104 7.63 -9.20 5.49
CA THR A 104 6.40 -9.01 6.28
C THR A 104 6.73 -8.77 7.74
N GLN A 105 7.62 -9.58 8.32
CA GLN A 105 8.04 -9.43 9.71
C GLN A 105 8.72 -8.08 9.95
N ASN A 106 9.62 -7.66 9.05
CA ASN A 106 10.27 -6.36 9.13
C ASN A 106 9.24 -5.21 9.06
N LEU A 107 8.28 -5.29 8.15
CA LEU A 107 7.21 -4.29 8.06
C LEU A 107 6.37 -4.24 9.35
N LEU A 108 5.99 -5.38 9.92
CA LEU A 108 5.23 -5.45 11.16
C LEU A 108 6.00 -4.84 12.34
N GLU A 109 7.30 -5.13 12.45
CA GLU A 109 8.16 -4.55 13.49
C GLU A 109 8.30 -3.03 13.33
N THR A 110 8.50 -2.55 12.10
CA THR A 110 8.54 -1.12 11.78
C THR A 110 7.22 -0.43 12.09
N VAL A 111 6.10 -1.02 11.69
CA VAL A 111 4.77 -0.52 12.02
C VAL A 111 4.53 -0.55 13.52
N ALA A 112 5.03 -1.54 14.27
CA ALA A 112 4.85 -1.60 15.72
C ALA A 112 5.64 -0.51 16.47
N ARG A 113 6.86 -0.19 16.02
CA ARG A 113 7.76 0.79 16.67
C ARG A 113 7.59 2.23 16.20
N SER A 114 6.97 2.48 15.05
CA SER A 114 6.86 3.82 14.49
C SER A 114 5.87 4.72 15.25
N ASP A 115 6.04 6.04 15.13
CA ASP A 115 5.08 7.04 15.61
C ASP A 115 4.18 7.56 14.47
N LEU A 116 3.92 6.72 13.46
CA LEU A 116 3.16 7.07 12.26
C LEU A 116 1.70 6.65 12.40
N ASP A 117 0.79 7.46 11.86
CA ASP A 117 -0.61 7.09 11.67
C ASP A 117 -0.76 6.51 10.26
N ILE A 118 -0.79 5.17 10.16
CA ILE A 118 -0.67 4.46 8.88
C ILE A 118 -2.01 3.85 8.49
N THR A 119 -2.45 4.15 7.26
CA THR A 119 -3.55 3.47 6.59
C THR A 119 -3.00 2.61 5.45
N PHE A 120 -3.24 1.31 5.52
CA PHE A 120 -2.90 0.36 4.46
C PHE A 120 -4.11 0.06 3.60
N VAL A 121 -3.95 0.09 2.28
CA VAL A 121 -4.92 -0.41 1.31
C VAL A 121 -4.48 -1.80 0.86
N SER A 122 -5.42 -2.73 0.76
CA SER A 122 -5.19 -4.03 0.15
C SER A 122 -6.43 -4.52 -0.60
N ASN A 123 -6.22 -5.24 -1.69
CA ASN A 123 -7.27 -5.89 -2.46
C ASN A 123 -7.66 -7.21 -1.78
N GLU A 124 -8.96 -7.48 -1.73
CA GLU A 124 -9.48 -8.82 -1.49
C GLU A 124 -9.46 -9.61 -2.81
N VAL A 125 -8.72 -10.71 -2.86
CA VAL A 125 -8.53 -11.53 -4.07
C VAL A 125 -8.89 -13.01 -3.86
N GLY A 126 -9.18 -13.43 -2.63
CA GLY A 126 -9.41 -14.82 -2.23
C GLY A 126 -10.85 -15.32 -2.43
N LEU A 127 -11.78 -14.45 -2.81
CA LEU A 127 -13.21 -14.79 -2.98
C LEU A 127 -13.56 -15.43 -4.34
N GLY A 128 -12.56 -15.65 -5.20
CA GLY A 128 -12.71 -16.35 -6.48
C GLY A 128 -12.57 -17.88 -6.37
N GLY A 129 -12.67 -18.57 -7.50
CA GLY A 129 -12.35 -19.99 -7.58
C GLY A 129 -10.85 -20.27 -7.44
N ILE A 130 -10.49 -21.53 -7.16
CA ILE A 130 -9.10 -21.96 -7.11
C ILE A 130 -8.51 -21.93 -8.53
N SER A 131 -7.46 -21.13 -8.74
CA SER A 131 -6.76 -21.05 -10.03
C SER A 131 -6.01 -22.33 -10.36
N GLU A 132 -5.97 -22.72 -11.64
CA GLU A 132 -5.10 -23.79 -12.15
C GLU A 132 -3.61 -23.40 -12.13
N ASN A 133 -3.31 -22.10 -12.11
CA ASN A 133 -1.95 -21.58 -12.06
C ASN A 133 -1.37 -21.67 -10.63
N ALA A 134 -0.24 -22.35 -10.47
CA ALA A 134 0.42 -22.55 -9.17
C ALA A 134 0.89 -21.24 -8.52
N LEU A 135 1.39 -20.27 -9.30
CA LEU A 135 1.82 -18.97 -8.81
C LEU A 135 0.62 -18.15 -8.32
N THR A 136 -0.50 -18.17 -9.04
CA THR A 136 -1.74 -17.51 -8.59
C THR A 136 -2.25 -18.11 -7.28
N ARG A 137 -2.21 -19.44 -7.11
CA ARG A 137 -2.55 -20.08 -5.83
C ARG A 137 -1.60 -19.70 -4.70
N LYS A 138 -0.28 -19.64 -4.98
CA LYS A 138 0.73 -19.20 -4.02
C LYS A 138 0.45 -17.76 -3.57
N PHE A 139 0.20 -16.85 -4.51
CA PHE A 139 -0.13 -15.46 -4.21
C PHE A 139 -1.37 -15.33 -3.34
N ALA A 140 -2.49 -15.98 -3.72
CA ALA A 140 -3.72 -15.92 -2.94
C ALA A 140 -3.55 -16.46 -1.51
N ARG A 141 -2.72 -17.51 -1.32
CA ARG A 141 -2.40 -18.04 0.01
C ARG A 141 -1.55 -17.09 0.86
N LEU A 142 -0.65 -16.33 0.24
CA LEU A 142 0.20 -15.38 0.97
C LEU A 142 -0.52 -14.07 1.28
N GLN A 143 -1.51 -13.70 0.45
CA GLN A 143 -2.30 -12.49 0.65
C GLN A 143 -3.36 -12.65 1.76
N GLY A 144 -3.96 -13.83 1.91
CA GLY A 144 -4.99 -14.14 2.89
C GLY A 144 -4.44 -14.60 4.24
#